data_AF-A0A7J3WZK2-F1
#
_entry.id   AF-A0A7J3WZK2-F1
#
_cell.length_a   1.000
_cell.length_b   1.000
_cell.length_c   1.000
_cell.angle_alpha   90.00
_cell.angle_beta   90.00
_cell.angle_gamma   90.00
#
_symmetry.space_group_name_H-M   'P 1'
#
loop_
_entity.id
_entity.type
_entity.pdbx_description
1 polymer ?
#
loop_
_entity_poly.entity_id
_entity_poly.type
_entity_poly.pdbx_seq_one_letter_code
_entity_poly.pdbx_strand_id
1 'polypeptide(L)' 'MDREEIITKITEELNVCEEYLKREARLDFVLRILEDLMDEVQEARKKNILLGELEERVRILYHRASTLVALIEQGVKK' A
#
# COMPACT_ATOMS: atom_id res chain seq x y z
N MET A 1 17.86 -1.99 -10.76
CA MET A 1 16.62 -1.22 -10.80
C MET A 1 16.96 0.25 -10.82
N ASP A 2 16.69 0.89 -11.95
CA ASP A 2 16.77 2.33 -12.09
C ASP A 2 15.59 3.01 -11.36
N ARG A 3 15.71 4.31 -11.09
CA ARG A 3 14.69 5.08 -10.35
C ARG A 3 13.29 4.95 -10.97
N GLU A 4 13.19 5.01 -12.29
CA GLU A 4 11.91 4.87 -13.00
C GLU A 4 11.30 3.48 -12.81
N GLU A 5 12.11 2.43 -12.79
CA GLU A 5 11.64 1.06 -12.59
C GLU A 5 11.04 0.87 -11.19
N ILE A 6 11.65 1.50 -10.17
CA ILE A 6 11.13 1.51 -8.79
C ILE A 6 9.80 2.25 -8.73
N ILE A 7 9.72 3.44 -9.34
CA ILE A 7 8.50 4.25 -9.34
C ILE A 7 7.36 3.52 -10.03
N THR A 8 7.61 2.93 -11.19
CA THR A 8 6.60 2.18 -11.95
C THR A 8 6.10 0.98 -11.15
N LYS A 9 7.00 0.17 -10.59
CA LYS A 9 6.64 -1.00 -9.79
C LYS A 9 5.75 -0.61 -8.60
N ILE A 10 6.18 0.37 -7.80
CA ILE A 10 5.41 0.84 -6.63
C ILE A 10 4.05 1.39 -7.07
N THR A 11 4.00 2.11 -8.19
CA THR A 11 2.74 2.66 -8.73
C THR A 11 1.76 1.57 -9.12
N GLU A 12 2.22 0.52 -9.81
CA GLU A 12 1.39 -0.61 -10.24
C GLU A 12 0.84 -1.38 -9.04
N GLU A 13 1.68 -1.68 -8.04
CA GLU A 13 1.24 -2.37 -6.84
C GLU A 13 0.23 -1.53 -6.03
N LEU A 14 0.43 -0.21 -5.92
CA LEU A 14 -0.55 0.67 -5.29
C LEU A 14 -1.90 0.68 -6.02
N ASN A 15 -1.88 0.68 -7.36
CA ASN A 15 -3.11 0.60 -8.15
C ASN A 15 -3.87 -0.70 -7.90
N VAL A 16 -3.13 -1.82 -7.79
CA VAL A 16 -3.72 -3.13 -7.46
C VAL A 16 -4.34 -3.10 -6.06
N CYS A 17 -3.62 -2.60 -5.05
CA CYS A 17 -4.13 -2.46 -3.69
C CYS A 17 -5.39 -1.59 -3.63
N GLU A 18 -5.41 -0.50 -4.38
CA GLU A 18 -6.56 0.40 -4.44
C GLU A 18 -7.81 -0.28 -5.04
N GLU A 19 -7.65 -1.07 -6.10
CA GLU A 19 -8.75 -1.84 -6.68
C GLU A 19 -9.30 -2.90 -5.73
N TYR A 20 -8.44 -3.59 -4.97
CA TYR A 20 -8.89 -4.51 -3.92
C TYR A 20 -9.62 -3.79 -2.78
N LEU A 21 -9.11 -2.63 -2.34
CA LEU A 21 -9.74 -1.83 -1.28
C LEU A 21 -11.10 -1.25 -1.69
N LYS A 22 -11.27 -0.84 -2.96
CA LYS A 22 -12.57 -0.42 -3.49
C LYS A 22 -13.62 -1.53 -3.43
N ARG A 23 -13.18 -2.78 -3.61
CA ARG A 23 -14.04 -3.97 -3.57
C ARG A 23 -14.14 -4.60 -2.17
N GLU A 24 -13.43 -4.03 -1.20
CA GLU A 24 -13.28 -4.57 0.16
C GLU A 24 -12.91 -6.06 0.18
N ALA A 25 -12.09 -6.48 -0.78
CA ALA A 25 -11.76 -7.87 -1.02
C ALA A 25 -10.31 -8.16 -0.63
N ARG A 26 -10.05 -9.35 -0.07
CA ARG A 26 -8.69 -9.85 0.24
C ARG A 26 -7.88 -8.86 1.10
N LEU A 27 -8.50 -8.25 2.11
CA LEU A 27 -7.88 -7.16 2.88
C LEU A 27 -6.57 -7.57 3.58
N ASP A 28 -6.47 -8.79 4.10
CA ASP A 28 -5.21 -9.31 4.69
C ASP A 28 -4.07 -9.39 3.66
N PHE A 29 -4.41 -9.72 2.41
CA PHE A 29 -3.43 -9.76 1.31
C PHE A 29 -2.99 -8.35 0.92
N VAL A 30 -3.94 -7.42 0.85
CA VAL A 30 -3.65 -6.00 0.61
C VAL A 30 -2.75 -5.43 1.70
N LEU A 31 -3.00 -5.75 2.97
CA LEU A 31 -2.15 -5.31 4.08
C LEU A 31 -0.70 -5.76 3.92
N ARG A 32 -0.48 -7.04 3.59
CA ARG A 32 0.88 -7.56 3.35
C ARG A 32 1.59 -6.83 2.21
N ILE A 33 0.92 -6.61 1.08
CA ILE A 33 1.51 -5.84 -0.03
C ILE A 33 1.87 -4.42 0.44
N LEU A 34 0.98 -3.77 1.19
CA LEU A 34 1.23 -2.40 1.65
C LEU A 34 2.36 -2.34 2.69
N GLU A 35 2.55 -3.37 3.51
CA GLU A 35 3.70 -3.52 4.41
C GLU A 35 5.00 -3.67 3.62
N ASP A 36 5.02 -4.56 2.63
CA ASP A 36 6.17 -4.73 1.73
C ASP A 36 6.50 -3.42 0.99
N LEU A 37 5.49 -2.71 0.50
CA LEU A 37 5.65 -1.40 -0.16
C LEU A 37 6.18 -0.32 0.79
N MET A 38 5.80 -0.34 2.07
CA MET A 38 6.37 0.59 3.06
C MET A 38 7.86 0.35 3.24
N ASP A 39 8.30 -0.91 3.29
CA ASP A 39 9.71 -1.26 3.38
C ASP A 39 10.47 -0.87 2.09
N GLU A 40 9.88 -1.09 0.91
CA GLU A 40 10.46 -0.66 -0.36
C GLU A 40 10.61 0.87 -0.44
N VAL A 41 9.63 1.61 0.06
CA VAL A 41 9.71 3.07 0.18
C VAL A 41 10.84 3.49 1.11
N GLN A 42 11.00 2.85 2.28
CA GLN A 42 12.10 3.15 3.19
C GLN A 42 13.46 2.84 2.56
N GLU A 43 13.58 1.72 1.84
CA GLU A 43 14.80 1.36 1.12
C GLU A 43 15.13 2.36 0.00
N ALA A 44 14.12 2.81 -0.76
CA ALA A 44 14.28 3.86 -1.77
C ALA A 44 14.77 5.17 -1.14
N ARG A 45 14.20 5.55 0.01
CA ARG A 45 14.59 6.74 0.76
C ARG A 45 16.04 6.68 1.23
N LYS A 46 16.51 5.53 1.73
CA LYS A 46 17.93 5.32 2.10
C LYS A 46 18.88 5.49 0.91
N LYS A 47 18.40 5.21 -0.30
CA LYS A 47 19.14 5.39 -1.57
C LYS A 47 18.99 6.81 -2.14
N ASN A 48 18.44 7.76 -1.39
CA ASN A 48 18.13 9.13 -1.82
C ASN A 48 17.15 9.20 -3.02
N ILE A 49 16.30 8.19 -3.18
CA ILE A 49 15.25 8.18 -4.18
C ILE A 49 13.99 8.76 -3.54
N LEU A 50 13.61 9.97 -3.94
CA LEU A 50 12.39 10.61 -3.49
C LEU A 50 11.21 10.08 -4.31
N LEU A 51 10.27 9.43 -3.61
CA LEU A 51 9.06 8.84 -4.17
C LEU A 51 7.83 9.77 -4.03
N GLY A 52 7.94 10.85 -3.25
CA GLY A 52 6.96 11.93 -3.18
C GLY A 52 5.55 11.43 -2.85
N GLU A 53 4.60 11.68 -3.77
CA GLU A 53 3.19 11.31 -3.64
C GLU A 53 2.97 9.80 -3.40
N LEU A 54 3.88 8.93 -3.89
CA LEU A 54 3.75 7.49 -3.68
C LEU A 54 3.92 7.11 -2.20
N GLU A 55 4.79 7.79 -1.45
CA GLU A 55 4.99 7.49 -0.03
C GLU A 55 3.75 7.84 0.81
N GLU A 56 3.08 8.92 0.44
CA GLU A 56 1.83 9.34 1.08
C GLU A 56 0.70 8.38 0.71
N ARG A 57 0.63 8.00 -0.57
CA ARG A 57 -0.37 7.07 -1.09
C ARG A 57 -0.29 5.69 -0.44
N VAL A 58 0.91 5.14 -0.24
CA VAL A 58 1.13 3.88 0.52
C VAL A 58 0.54 4.01 1.93
N ARG A 59 0.86 5.09 2.65
CA ARG A 59 0.38 5.31 4.03
C ARG A 59 -1.14 5.42 4.11
N ILE A 60 -1.75 6.15 3.18
CA ILE A 60 -3.21 6.30 3.10
C ILE A 60 -3.88 4.94 2.87
N LEU A 61 -3.39 4.17 1.89
CA LEU A 61 -3.97 2.87 1.58
C LEU A 61 -3.77 1.88 2.73
N TYR A 62 -2.61 1.89 3.39
CA TYR A 62 -2.34 1.04 4.55
C TYR A 62 -3.33 1.34 5.68
N HIS A 63 -3.46 2.63 6.04
CA HIS A 63 -4.39 3.03 7.09
C HIS A 63 -5.84 2.63 6.76
N ARG A 64 -6.26 2.80 5.50
CA ARG A 64 -7.59 2.39 5.04
C ARG A 64 -7.78 0.88 5.13
N ALA A 65 -6.78 0.09 4.71
CA ALA A 65 -6.80 -1.36 4.78
C ALA A 65 -6.91 -1.84 6.24
N SER A 66 -6.07 -1.31 7.14
CA SER A 66 -6.09 -1.67 8.57
C SER A 66 -7.42 -1.31 9.22
N THR A 67 -7.99 -0.16 8.86
CA THR A 67 -9.30 0.26 9.36
C THR A 67 -10.40 -0.69 8.89
N LEU A 68 -10.41 -1.09 7.61
CA LEU A 68 -11.41 -2.02 7.08
C LEU A 68 -11.31 -3.39 7.76
N VAL A 69 -10.10 -3.91 7.96
CA VAL A 69 -9.90 -5.18 8.69
C VAL A 69 -10.42 -5.08 10.11
N ALA A 70 -10.02 -4.03 10.86
CA ALA A 70 -10.49 -3.84 12.24
C ALA A 70 -12.02 -3.76 12.34
N LEU A 71 -12.69 -3.11 11.38
CA LEU A 71 -14.15 -3.03 11.34
C LEU A 71 -14.82 -4.38 11.09
N ILE A 72 -14.21 -5.24 10.28
CA ILE A 72 -14.70 -6.60 10.00
C ILE A 72 -14.49 -7.48 11.22
N GLU A 73 -13.31 -7.42 11.86
CA GLU A 73 -13.00 -8.19 13.07
C GLU A 73 -13.91 -7.82 14.25
N GLN A 74 -14.28 -6.55 14.37
CA GLN A 74 -15.23 -6.07 15.38
C GLN A 74 -16.69 -6.42 15.07
N GLY A 75 -16.97 -7.04 13.91
CA GLY A 75 -18.32 -7.41 13.48
C GLY A 75 -19.22 -6.21 13.15
N VAL A 76 -18.63 -5.03 12.93
CA VAL A 76 -19.35 -3.78 12.60
C VAL A 76 -19.86 -3.79 11.15
N LYS A 77 -19.30 -4.63 10.29
CA LYS A 77 -19.78 -4.90 8.93
C LYS A 77 -20.24 -6.35 8.79
N LYS A 78 -21.50 -6.55 8.36
CA LYS A 78 -22.09 -7.80 7.88
C LYS A 78 -22.49 -7.65 6.43
#